data_AF-A0A1A8ID28-F1
#
_entry.id   AF-A0A1A8ID28-F1
#
_cell.length_a   1.000
_cell.length_b   1.000
_cell.length_c   1.000
_cell.angle_alpha   90.00
_cell.angle_beta   90.00
_cell.angle_gamma   90.00
#
_symmetry.space_group_name_H-M   'P 1'
#
loop_
_entity.id
_entity.type
_entity.pdbx_description
1 polymer ?
#
loop_
_entity_poly.entity_id
_entity_poly.type
_entity_poly.pdbx_seq_one_letter_code
_entity_poly.pdbx_strand_id
1 'polypeptide(L)'
;MVKLLQLIATAWQAKSKKLKLDRSIDGRTTDSKPVKSLLCPRVKKGSETYNRFFDALSKNCPKSAALMAREPYYKEFIPKSSMLPETVLDYRTSETLHLPPKELAELCQEFQFEELTPSQVQAVETATRDQSARRFWFRQRAGRITASKMRRVLRTSPQHPPRA
;
A
#
# COMPACT_ATOMS: atom_id res chain seq x y z
N MET A 1 5.33 24.23 54.17
CA MET A 1 4.75 22.86 54.14
C MET A 1 3.24 22.81 53.80
N VAL A 2 2.38 23.65 54.40
CA VAL A 2 0.91 23.59 54.20
C VAL A 2 0.47 23.76 52.73
N LYS A 3 1.06 24.68 51.98
CA LYS A 3 0.74 24.89 50.55
C LYS A 3 1.06 23.69 49.65
N LEU A 4 2.11 22.93 49.98
CA LEU A 4 2.52 21.75 49.20
C LEU A 4 1.52 20.60 49.39
N LEU A 5 1.05 20.38 50.62
CA LEU A 5 0.03 19.38 50.92
C LEU A 5 -1.31 19.70 50.23
N GLN A 6 -1.70 20.99 50.19
CA GLN A 6 -2.91 21.42 49.49
C GLN A 6 -2.81 21.20 47.96
N LEU A 7 -1.64 21.44 47.36
CA LEU A 7 -1.40 21.18 45.94
C LEU A 7 -1.44 19.68 45.60
N ILE A 8 -0.89 18.83 46.48
CA ILE A 8 -0.93 17.37 46.29
C ILE A 8 -2.37 16.85 46.42
N ALA A 9 -3.14 17.35 47.40
CA ALA A 9 -4.53 16.94 47.60
C ALA A 9 -5.42 17.32 46.40
N THR A 10 -5.25 18.53 45.87
CA THR A 10 -6.01 19.00 44.70
C THR A 10 -5.63 18.24 43.42
N ALA A 11 -4.35 17.95 43.21
CA ALA A 11 -3.89 17.13 42.09
C ALA A 11 -4.44 15.69 42.16
N TRP A 12 -4.51 15.10 43.35
CA TRP A 12 -5.10 13.78 43.54
C TRP A 12 -6.60 13.77 43.26
N GLN A 13 -7.32 14.79 43.74
CA GLN A 13 -8.76 14.94 43.49
C GLN A 13 -9.06 15.14 42.00
N ALA A 14 -8.23 15.88 41.27
CA ALA A 14 -8.35 16.04 39.82
C ALA A 14 -8.10 14.73 39.07
N LYS A 15 -7.05 13.96 39.44
CA LYS A 15 -6.78 12.63 38.88
C LYS A 15 -7.95 11.66 39.09
N SER A 16 -8.51 11.64 40.31
CA SER A 16 -9.63 10.75 40.66
C SER A 16 -10.90 11.08 39.86
N LYS A 17 -11.21 12.38 39.68
CA LYS A 17 -12.33 12.84 38.84
C LYS A 17 -12.13 12.49 37.36
N LYS A 18 -10.91 12.65 36.83
CA LYS A 18 -10.58 12.26 35.45
C LYS A 18 -10.75 10.76 35.24
N LEU A 19 -10.23 9.93 36.14
CA LEU A 19 -10.37 8.46 36.05
C LEU A 19 -11.84 8.03 36.05
N LYS A 20 -12.69 8.71 36.84
CA LYS A 20 -14.14 8.44 36.88
C LYS A 20 -14.84 8.85 35.58
N LEU A 21 -14.42 9.96 34.96
CA LEU A 21 -14.94 10.42 33.67
C LEU A 21 -14.50 9.50 32.53
N ASP A 22 -13.21 9.13 32.48
CA ASP A 22 -12.66 8.23 31.46
C ASP A 22 -13.40 6.88 31.49
N ARG A 23 -13.67 6.32 32.69
CA ARG A 23 -14.48 5.10 32.85
C ARG A 23 -15.94 5.26 32.39
N SER A 24 -16.49 6.48 32.43
CA SER A 24 -17.85 6.76 31.97
C SER A 24 -17.92 6.99 30.46
N ILE A 25 -16.87 7.53 29.85
CA ILE A 25 -16.77 7.78 28.40
C ILE A 25 -16.55 6.47 27.64
N ASP A 26 -15.81 5.51 28.22
CA ASP A 26 -15.53 4.21 27.60
C ASP A 26 -16.77 3.32 27.42
N GLY A 27 -17.96 3.75 27.85
CA GLY A 27 -19.25 3.07 27.60
C GLY A 27 -19.36 1.65 28.17
N ARG A 28 -18.32 1.15 28.84
CA ARG A 28 -18.34 -0.12 29.58
C ARG A 28 -18.82 0.15 30.99
N THR A 29 -20.12 0.35 31.14
CA THR A 29 -20.78 0.00 32.41
C THR A 29 -20.44 -1.46 32.71
N THR A 30 -19.58 -1.69 33.69
CA THR A 30 -19.31 -3.00 34.28
C THR A 30 -20.51 -3.40 35.13
N ASP A 31 -21.64 -3.61 34.48
CA ASP A 31 -22.81 -4.30 35.01
C ASP A 31 -23.26 -5.35 33.98
N SER A 32 -22.28 -6.00 33.35
CA SER A 32 -22.53 -7.25 32.65
C SER A 32 -22.47 -8.37 33.69
N LYS A 33 -23.65 -8.94 33.99
CA LYS A 33 -23.75 -10.34 34.45
C LYS A 33 -22.75 -11.18 33.64
N PRO A 34 -22.06 -12.18 34.21
CA PRO A 34 -21.09 -12.97 33.47
C PRO A 34 -21.81 -13.56 32.26
N VAL A 35 -21.58 -12.94 31.09
CA VAL A 35 -22.00 -13.49 29.81
C VAL A 35 -21.21 -14.77 29.76
N LYS A 36 -21.88 -15.91 29.93
CA LYS A 36 -21.31 -17.21 29.59
C LYS A 36 -20.76 -17.01 28.20
N SER A 37 -19.44 -16.87 28.07
CA SER A 37 -18.84 -16.75 26.76
C SER A 37 -19.33 -17.98 26.03
N LEU A 38 -20.06 -17.76 24.93
CA LEU A 38 -20.42 -18.86 24.06
C LEU A 38 -19.06 -19.45 23.69
N LEU A 39 -18.74 -20.58 24.30
CA LEU A 39 -17.55 -21.34 24.01
C LEU A 39 -17.72 -21.72 22.54
N CYS A 40 -17.16 -20.90 21.66
CA CYS A 40 -17.15 -21.18 20.23
C CYS A 40 -16.64 -22.61 20.11
N PRO A 41 -17.43 -23.51 19.49
CA PRO A 41 -17.05 -24.92 19.39
C PRO A 41 -15.63 -24.99 18.87
N ARG A 42 -14.72 -25.61 19.65
CA ARG A 42 -13.32 -25.67 19.29
C ARG A 42 -13.15 -26.67 18.16
N VAL A 43 -13.21 -26.17 16.93
CA VAL A 43 -12.99 -27.01 15.75
C VAL A 43 -11.52 -27.44 15.73
N LYS A 44 -11.29 -28.76 15.66
CA LYS A 44 -9.94 -29.30 15.53
C LYS A 44 -9.36 -28.88 14.18
N LYS A 45 -8.15 -28.32 14.19
CA LYS A 45 -7.38 -27.99 12.98
C LYS A 45 -7.22 -29.24 12.12
N GLY A 46 -7.54 -29.15 10.83
CA GLY A 46 -7.46 -30.27 9.89
C GLY A 46 -8.63 -31.26 9.92
N SER A 47 -9.66 -31.03 10.73
CA SER A 47 -10.92 -31.78 10.61
C SER A 47 -11.63 -31.50 9.28
N GLU A 48 -12.52 -32.41 8.87
CA GLU A 48 -13.31 -32.24 7.65
C GLU A 48 -14.11 -30.93 7.66
N THR A 49 -14.76 -30.62 8.78
CA THR A 49 -15.46 -29.35 9.01
C THR A 49 -14.55 -28.13 8.90
N TYR A 50 -13.29 -28.25 9.33
CA TYR A 50 -12.30 -27.19 9.23
C TYR A 50 -11.93 -26.94 7.77
N ASN A 51 -11.59 -27.99 7.01
CA ASN A 51 -11.20 -27.85 5.60
C ASN A 51 -12.37 -27.33 4.75
N ARG A 52 -13.57 -27.90 4.94
CA ARG A 52 -14.79 -27.45 4.25
C ARG A 52 -15.09 -25.97 4.47
N PHE A 53 -14.82 -25.44 5.66
CA PHE A 53 -14.97 -24.01 5.94
C PHE A 53 -14.03 -23.17 5.06
N PHE A 54 -12.74 -23.52 5.00
CA PHE A 54 -11.77 -22.78 4.17
C PHE A 54 -12.02 -22.97 2.67
N ASP A 55 -12.50 -24.13 2.23
CA ASP A 55 -12.91 -24.37 0.85
C ASP A 55 -14.16 -23.57 0.45
N ALA A 56 -15.13 -23.46 1.35
CA ALA A 56 -16.28 -22.58 1.13
C ALA A 56 -15.84 -21.12 1.11
N LEU A 57 -14.91 -20.74 1.97
CA LEU A 57 -14.44 -19.38 2.11
C LEU A 57 -13.56 -18.95 0.92
N SER A 58 -12.76 -19.84 0.34
CA SER A 58 -11.99 -19.56 -0.87
C SER A 58 -12.88 -19.35 -2.10
N LYS A 59 -13.96 -20.14 -2.24
CA LYS A 59 -14.91 -20.02 -3.35
C LYS A 59 -15.76 -18.74 -3.30
N ASN A 60 -16.26 -18.40 -2.11
CA ASN A 60 -17.20 -17.29 -1.96
C ASN A 60 -16.49 -15.96 -1.62
N CYS A 61 -15.39 -16.01 -0.88
CA CYS A 61 -14.67 -14.85 -0.36
C CYS A 61 -13.14 -15.00 -0.58
N PRO A 62 -12.67 -15.06 -1.84
CA PRO A 62 -11.27 -15.38 -2.17
C PRO A 62 -10.25 -14.39 -1.60
N LYS A 63 -10.66 -13.16 -1.24
CA LYS A 63 -9.79 -12.13 -0.65
C LYS A 63 -9.86 -12.05 0.89
N SER A 64 -10.44 -13.05 1.54
CA SER A 64 -10.57 -13.05 3.00
C SER A 64 -9.21 -13.15 3.71
N ALA A 65 -8.99 -12.32 4.73
CA ALA A 65 -7.77 -12.32 5.54
C ALA A 65 -7.49 -13.69 6.20
N ALA A 66 -8.54 -14.50 6.45
CA ALA A 66 -8.40 -15.83 7.03
C ALA A 66 -7.62 -16.81 6.12
N LEU A 67 -7.60 -16.59 4.81
CA LEU A 67 -6.87 -17.42 3.85
C LEU A 67 -5.38 -17.05 3.75
N MET A 68 -5.02 -15.82 4.10
CA MET A 68 -3.66 -15.29 3.92
C MET A 68 -2.59 -16.06 4.69
N ALA A 69 -2.93 -16.61 5.86
CA ALA A 69 -1.99 -17.31 6.72
C ALA A 69 -2.03 -18.84 6.54
N ARG A 70 -2.76 -19.37 5.55
CA ARG A 70 -3.09 -20.80 5.48
C ARG A 70 -2.63 -21.44 4.18
N GLU A 71 -1.87 -22.53 4.31
CA GLU A 71 -1.57 -23.44 3.21
C GLU A 71 -2.81 -24.26 2.83
N PRO A 72 -3.16 -24.39 1.53
CA PRO A 72 -2.45 -23.92 0.32
C PRO A 72 -2.83 -22.51 -0.20
N TYR A 73 -3.82 -21.86 0.41
CA TYR A 73 -4.47 -20.65 -0.13
C TYR A 73 -3.60 -19.38 -0.13
N TYR A 74 -2.62 -19.28 0.77
CA TYR A 74 -1.78 -18.08 0.90
C TYR A 74 -1.05 -17.68 -0.39
N LYS A 75 -0.81 -18.63 -1.30
CA LYS A 75 -0.09 -18.40 -2.56
C LYS A 75 -0.76 -17.35 -3.45
N GLU A 76 -2.08 -17.22 -3.39
CA GLU A 76 -2.81 -16.19 -4.15
C GLU A 76 -2.64 -14.78 -3.59
N PHE A 77 -2.27 -14.67 -2.31
CA PHE A 77 -2.07 -13.41 -1.61
C PHE A 77 -0.64 -12.91 -1.68
N ILE A 78 0.31 -13.74 -2.12
CA ILE A 78 1.68 -13.30 -2.37
C ILE A 78 1.63 -12.33 -3.55
N PRO A 79 2.00 -11.06 -3.37
CA PRO A 79 2.10 -10.13 -4.47
C PRO A 79 3.07 -10.71 -5.49
N LYS A 80 2.58 -11.00 -6.70
CA LYS A 80 3.45 -11.41 -7.80
C LYS A 80 4.35 -10.23 -8.09
N SER A 81 5.65 -10.38 -7.83
CA SER A 81 6.63 -9.39 -8.25
C SER A 81 6.56 -9.30 -9.77
N SER A 82 5.98 -8.23 -10.27
CA SER A 82 6.09 -7.90 -11.68
C SER A 82 7.50 -7.35 -11.84
N MET A 83 8.40 -8.15 -12.42
CA MET A 83 9.73 -7.71 -12.88
C MET A 83 9.55 -6.71 -14.02
N LEU A 84 8.97 -5.56 -13.71
CA LEU A 84 8.79 -4.47 -14.64
C LEU A 84 10.13 -3.74 -14.74
N PRO A 85 10.55 -3.37 -15.95
CA PRO A 85 11.72 -2.54 -16.12
C PRO A 85 11.50 -1.19 -15.47
N GLU A 86 12.61 -0.57 -15.08
CA GLU A 86 12.63 0.80 -14.60
C GLU A 86 12.08 1.75 -15.66
N THR A 87 11.41 2.78 -15.18
CA THR A 87 10.80 3.85 -15.96
C THR A 87 11.62 5.13 -15.82
N VAL A 88 11.43 6.10 -16.72
CA VAL A 88 12.14 7.39 -16.66
C VAL A 88 11.97 8.09 -15.30
N LEU A 89 10.82 7.88 -14.64
CA LEU A 89 10.55 8.45 -13.32
C LEU A 89 11.40 7.83 -12.21
N ASP A 90 11.93 6.63 -12.40
CA ASP A 90 12.69 5.90 -11.39
C ASP A 90 14.11 6.46 -11.25
N TYR A 91 14.65 7.05 -12.32
CA TYR A 91 15.92 7.79 -12.32
C TYR A 91 15.82 9.18 -11.67
N ARG A 92 14.62 9.64 -11.32
CA ARG A 92 14.40 10.89 -10.57
C ARG A 92 14.55 10.62 -9.07
N THR A 93 15.79 10.41 -8.63
CA THR A 93 16.14 10.21 -7.22
C THR A 93 16.30 11.56 -6.50
N SER A 94 16.36 11.53 -5.16
CA SER A 94 16.63 12.74 -4.39
C SER A 94 17.99 13.35 -4.77
N GLU A 95 18.96 12.51 -5.09
CA GLU A 95 20.30 12.92 -5.51
C GLU A 95 20.24 13.68 -6.84
N THR A 96 19.61 13.10 -7.87
CA THR A 96 19.53 13.73 -9.19
C THR A 96 18.71 15.03 -9.19
N LEU A 97 17.86 15.24 -8.18
CA LEU A 97 17.10 16.49 -8.00
C LEU A 97 17.91 17.63 -7.41
N HIS A 98 18.96 17.33 -6.65
CA HIS A 98 19.81 18.33 -6.01
C HIS A 98 21.09 18.60 -6.80
N LEU A 99 21.35 17.86 -7.87
CA LEU A 99 22.50 18.09 -8.73
C LEU A 99 22.41 19.45 -9.45
N PRO A 100 23.53 20.19 -9.55
CA PRO A 100 23.65 21.35 -10.42
C PRO A 100 23.35 20.99 -11.88
N PRO A 101 22.81 21.92 -12.69
CA PRO A 101 22.44 21.65 -14.08
C PRO A 101 23.58 21.09 -14.95
N LYS A 102 24.82 21.51 -14.69
CA LYS A 102 26.00 21.05 -15.43
C LYS A 102 26.30 19.58 -15.15
N GLU A 103 26.35 19.21 -13.88
CA GLU A 103 26.59 17.83 -13.44
C GLU A 103 25.46 16.90 -13.89
N LEU A 104 24.21 17.37 -13.84
CA LEU A 104 23.07 16.62 -14.37
C LEU A 104 23.18 16.39 -15.88
N ALA A 105 23.63 17.39 -16.64
CA ALA A 105 23.82 17.26 -18.09
C ALA A 105 24.92 16.26 -18.43
N GLU A 106 26.03 16.27 -17.68
CA GLU A 106 27.12 15.28 -17.81
C GLU A 106 26.60 13.87 -17.50
N LEU A 107 25.87 13.70 -16.40
CA LEU A 107 25.26 12.43 -16.03
C LEU A 107 24.26 11.92 -17.09
N CYS A 108 23.48 12.82 -17.70
CA CYS A 108 22.58 12.46 -18.80
C CYS A 108 23.33 12.05 -20.09
N GLN A 109 24.56 12.52 -20.32
CA GLN A 109 25.36 12.10 -21.47
C GLN A 109 25.95 10.70 -21.29
N GLU A 110 26.33 10.35 -20.06
CA GLU A 110 26.82 9.01 -19.71
C GLU A 110 25.68 7.99 -19.59
N PHE A 111 24.46 8.46 -19.36
CA PHE A 111 23.30 7.61 -19.15
C PHE A 111 22.97 6.78 -20.41
N GLN A 112 22.99 5.46 -20.26
CA GLN A 112 22.56 4.51 -21.28
C GLN A 112 21.34 3.74 -20.81
N PHE A 113 20.31 3.70 -21.66
CA PHE A 113 19.18 2.80 -21.43
C PHE A 113 19.59 1.38 -21.78
N GLU A 114 19.41 0.46 -20.84
CA GLU A 114 19.47 -0.96 -21.15
C GLU A 114 18.36 -1.33 -22.14
N GLU A 115 18.70 -2.15 -23.13
CA GLU A 115 17.72 -2.67 -24.08
C GLU A 115 16.74 -3.60 -23.35
N LEU A 116 15.44 -3.39 -23.57
CA LEU A 116 14.42 -4.20 -22.93
C LEU A 116 14.44 -5.62 -23.46
N THR A 117 14.58 -6.58 -22.55
CA THR A 117 14.47 -8.00 -22.90
C THR A 117 13.04 -8.36 -23.34
N PRO A 118 12.87 -9.37 -24.20
CA PRO A 118 11.53 -9.80 -24.63
C PRO A 118 10.61 -10.19 -23.47
N SER A 119 11.16 -10.76 -22.40
CA SER A 119 10.42 -11.13 -21.19
C SER A 119 9.93 -9.90 -20.42
N GLN A 120 10.74 -8.84 -20.32
CA GLN A 120 10.32 -7.57 -19.73
C GLN A 120 9.23 -6.90 -20.59
N VAL A 121 9.36 -6.94 -21.91
CA VAL A 121 8.31 -6.41 -22.82
C VAL A 121 7.00 -7.15 -22.60
N GLN A 122 7.03 -8.48 -22.54
CA GLN A 122 5.84 -9.29 -22.25
C GLN A 122 5.27 -9.00 -20.86
N ALA A 123 6.11 -8.84 -19.84
CA ALA A 123 5.69 -8.48 -18.49
C ALA A 123 4.99 -7.12 -18.46
N VAL A 124 5.55 -6.12 -19.16
CA VAL A 124 4.94 -4.79 -19.29
C VAL A 124 3.59 -4.90 -20.00
N GLU A 125 3.49 -5.60 -21.14
CA GLU A 125 2.23 -5.80 -21.86
C GLU A 125 1.17 -6.44 -20.97
N THR A 126 1.50 -7.57 -20.35
CA THR A 126 0.55 -8.35 -19.55
C THR A 126 0.04 -7.54 -18.36
N ALA A 127 0.95 -6.79 -17.73
CA ALA A 127 0.60 -5.90 -16.67
C ALA A 127 -0.29 -4.76 -17.22
N THR A 128 0.09 -4.15 -18.33
CA THR A 128 -0.57 -2.95 -18.89
C THR A 128 -1.82 -3.24 -19.72
N ARG A 129 -2.24 -4.51 -19.81
CA ARG A 129 -3.31 -4.96 -20.71
C ARG A 129 -4.65 -4.26 -20.50
N ASP A 130 -5.03 -3.96 -19.25
CA ASP A 130 -6.25 -3.20 -18.93
C ASP A 130 -6.06 -1.67 -19.01
N GLN A 131 -4.96 -1.22 -19.59
CA GLN A 131 -4.64 0.17 -19.88
C GLN A 131 -4.78 1.07 -18.65
N SER A 132 -5.54 2.16 -18.74
CA SER A 132 -5.71 3.17 -17.69
C SER A 132 -6.34 2.64 -16.40
N ALA A 133 -6.97 1.47 -16.42
CA ALA A 133 -7.46 0.82 -15.20
C ALA A 133 -6.31 0.35 -14.29
N ARG A 134 -5.09 0.21 -14.84
CA ARG A 134 -3.89 -0.20 -14.10
C ARG A 134 -3.07 1.03 -13.70
N ARG A 135 -2.79 1.14 -12.40
CA ARG A 135 -2.03 2.27 -11.82
C ARG A 135 -0.69 2.54 -12.52
N PHE A 136 0.03 1.50 -12.95
CA PHE A 136 1.34 1.65 -13.58
C PHE A 136 1.28 1.98 -15.09
N TRP A 137 0.10 1.97 -15.73
CA TRP A 137 -0.06 2.38 -17.14
C TRP A 137 0.54 3.76 -17.41
N PHE A 138 0.22 4.72 -16.54
CA PHE A 138 0.71 6.09 -16.66
C PHE A 138 2.21 6.18 -16.38
N ARG A 139 2.72 5.40 -15.40
CA ARG A 139 4.15 5.35 -15.06
C ARG A 139 4.97 4.81 -16.25
N GLN A 140 4.52 3.72 -16.87
CA GLN A 140 5.20 3.11 -18.03
C GLN A 140 5.21 4.03 -19.27
N ARG A 141 4.21 4.91 -19.40
CA ARG A 141 4.09 5.88 -20.51
C ARG A 141 4.83 7.20 -20.26
N ALA A 142 5.30 7.45 -19.04
CA ALA A 142 6.04 8.67 -18.73
C ALA A 142 7.37 8.71 -19.52
N GLY A 143 7.69 9.87 -20.08
CA GLY A 143 8.91 10.05 -20.89
C GLY A 143 8.90 9.38 -22.27
N ARG A 144 7.84 8.64 -22.66
CA ARG A 144 7.75 7.96 -23.96
C ARG A 144 6.86 8.71 -24.96
N ILE A 145 7.28 8.76 -26.22
CA ILE A 145 6.41 9.18 -27.33
C ILE A 145 5.51 8.01 -27.68
N THR A 146 4.23 8.13 -27.35
CA THR A 146 3.22 7.10 -27.66
C THR A 146 2.60 7.35 -29.02
N ALA A 147 2.02 6.32 -29.65
CA ALA A 147 1.41 6.42 -30.98
C ALA A 147 0.39 7.58 -31.07
N SER A 148 -0.47 7.74 -30.05
CA SER A 148 -1.43 8.85 -29.95
C SER A 148 -0.78 10.24 -29.88
N LYS A 149 0.48 10.34 -29.45
CA LYS A 149 1.24 11.60 -29.33
C LYS A 149 2.20 11.84 -30.51
N MET A 150 2.50 10.83 -31.32
CA MET A 150 3.51 10.90 -32.40
C MET A 150 3.23 12.05 -33.38
N ARG A 151 2.02 12.13 -33.92
CA ARG A 151 1.63 13.21 -34.86
C ARG A 151 1.81 14.60 -34.26
N ARG A 152 1.53 14.76 -32.97
CA ARG A 152 1.68 16.05 -32.27
C ARG A 152 3.16 16.40 -32.15
N VAL A 153 4.00 15.45 -31.73
CA VAL A 153 5.44 15.68 -31.60
C VAL A 153 6.07 16.08 -32.94
N LEU A 154 5.75 15.37 -34.02
CA LEU A 154 6.30 15.66 -35.36
C LEU A 154 5.87 17.02 -35.94
N ARG A 155 4.76 17.58 -35.47
CA ARG A 155 4.21 18.84 -35.99
C ARG A 155 4.44 20.04 -35.08
N THR A 156 5.02 19.82 -33.90
CA THR A 156 5.27 20.89 -32.95
C THR A 156 6.75 21.24 -32.97
N SER A 157 7.06 22.51 -33.19
CA SER A 157 8.44 22.99 -33.15
C SER A 157 9.00 22.80 -31.72
N PRO A 158 10.24 22.31 -31.56
CA PRO A 158 10.90 22.19 -30.26
C PRO A 158 10.99 23.52 -29.51
N GLN A 159 11.03 24.64 -30.24
CA GLN A 159 11.08 25.99 -29.70
C GLN A 159 9.72 26.41 -29.09
N HIS A 160 8.62 25.81 -29.54
CA HIS A 160 7.25 26.11 -29.09
C HIS A 160 6.52 24.81 -28.72
N PRO A 161 6.92 24.15 -27.62
CA PRO A 161 6.31 22.89 -27.22
C PRO A 161 4.81 23.06 -26.92
N PRO A 162 4.00 22.01 -27.14
CA PRO A 162 2.59 22.07 -26.79
C PRO A 162 2.45 22.13 -25.27
N ARG A 163 1.44 22.86 -24.77
CA ARG A 163 1.16 22.91 -23.32
C ARG A 163 0.91 21.49 -22.79
N ALA A 164 1.57 21.18 -21.66
CA ALA A 164 1.52 19.89 -20.98
C ALA A 164 0.15 19.61 -20.36
#